data_AF-T0ZSV2-F1
#
_entry.id   AF-T0ZSV2-F1
#
_cell.length_a   1.000
_cell.length_b   1.000
_cell.length_c   1.000
_cell.angle_alpha   90.00
_cell.angle_beta   90.00
_cell.angle_gamma   90.00
#
_symmetry.space_group_name_H-M   'P 1'
#
loop_
_entity.id
_entity.type
_entity.pdbx_description
1 polymer ?
#
loop_
_entity_poly.entity_id
_entity_poly.type
_entity_poly.pdbx_seq_one_letter_code
_entity_poly.pdbx_strand_id
1 'polypeptide(L)'
;MYDMEMMQEVGYCAGIENYSRYLSGRAPGEPPPCLFDYLPRNALLVIDESHQTIPQLGAMYRGDRSRKEVLVEYGFRLPSALDNRPLKFEEWERLAPQMIFVSATPGPYEGRHAGQTAELV
;
A
#
# COMPACT_ATOMS: atom_id res chain seq x y z
N MET A 1 -27.72 2.10 -4.20
CA MET A 1 -28.21 2.49 -5.53
C MET A 1 -27.74 3.89 -5.95
N TYR A 2 -27.19 4.71 -5.04
CA TYR A 2 -26.75 6.08 -5.32
C TYR A 2 -25.41 6.19 -6.09
N ASP A 3 -24.38 5.42 -5.71
CA ASP A 3 -23.04 5.59 -6.28
C ASP A 3 -22.97 5.28 -7.78
N MET A 4 -23.73 4.29 -8.26
CA MET A 4 -23.77 3.95 -9.70
C MET A 4 -24.44 5.04 -10.55
N GLU A 5 -25.55 5.61 -10.07
CA GLU A 5 -26.22 6.73 -10.75
C GLU A 5 -25.28 7.95 -10.82
N MET A 6 -24.61 8.29 -9.71
CA MET A 6 -23.62 9.39 -9.68
C MET A 6 -22.47 9.17 -10.65
N MET A 7 -21.95 7.94 -10.75
CA MET A 7 -20.90 7.61 -11.73
C MET A 7 -21.40 7.69 -13.18
N GLN A 8 -22.65 7.34 -13.46
CA GLN A 8 -23.23 7.42 -14.81
C GLN A 8 -23.53 8.85 -15.25
N GLU A 9 -24.07 9.68 -14.36
CA GLU A 9 -24.51 11.05 -14.69
C GLU A 9 -23.40 12.10 -14.55
N VAL A 10 -22.53 11.97 -13.55
CA VAL A 10 -21.53 13.00 -13.19
C VAL A 10 -20.10 12.53 -13.47
N GLY A 11 -19.88 11.22 -13.63
CA GLY A 11 -18.55 10.64 -13.85
C GLY A 11 -17.73 10.39 -12.57
N TYR A 12 -18.27 10.72 -11.39
CA TYR A 12 -17.67 10.36 -10.10
C TYR A 12 -18.73 10.24 -8.99
N CYS A 13 -18.36 9.57 -7.89
CA CYS A 13 -19.18 9.50 -6.68
C CYS A 13 -18.32 9.71 -5.42
N ALA A 14 -18.98 9.98 -4.28
CA ALA A 14 -18.28 10.01 -3.00
C ALA A 14 -17.77 8.62 -2.64
N GLY A 15 -16.50 8.50 -2.25
CA GLY A 15 -15.90 7.20 -1.93
C GLY A 15 -15.64 6.33 -3.15
N ILE A 16 -15.41 6.93 -4.33
CA ILE A 16 -15.15 6.21 -5.59
C ILE A 16 -13.97 5.22 -5.50
N GLU A 17 -13.02 5.46 -4.59
CA GLU A 17 -11.89 4.58 -4.33
C GLU A 17 -12.31 3.17 -3.87
N ASN A 18 -13.52 3.00 -3.33
CA ASN A 18 -14.05 1.67 -2.98
C ASN A 18 -14.36 0.79 -4.20
N TYR A 19 -14.33 1.39 -5.41
CA TYR A 19 -14.46 0.72 -6.70
C TYR A 19 -13.12 0.60 -7.43
N SER A 20 -11.99 0.95 -6.79
CA SER A 20 -10.65 1.00 -7.37
C SER A 20 -10.29 -0.26 -8.16
N ARG A 21 -10.63 -1.45 -7.67
CA ARG A 21 -10.39 -2.72 -8.39
C ARG A 21 -10.95 -2.70 -9.82
N TYR A 22 -12.22 -2.30 -9.95
CA TYR A 22 -12.89 -2.28 -11.25
C TYR A 22 -12.32 -1.16 -12.14
N LEU A 23 -12.08 0.02 -11.56
CA LEU A 23 -11.57 1.19 -12.29
C LEU A 23 -10.14 1.01 -12.77
N SER A 24 -9.33 0.22 -12.06
CA SER A 24 -7.94 -0.09 -12.40
C SER A 24 -7.77 -1.40 -13.18
N GLY A 25 -8.85 -2.15 -13.42
CA GLY A 25 -8.81 -3.43 -14.14
C GLY A 25 -8.07 -4.55 -13.41
N ARG A 26 -7.92 -4.45 -12.09
CA ARG A 26 -7.24 -5.47 -11.26
C ARG A 26 -8.14 -6.66 -10.97
N ALA A 27 -7.55 -7.84 -10.84
CA ALA A 27 -8.28 -9.03 -10.39
C ALA A 27 -8.52 -9.00 -8.87
N PRO A 28 -9.53 -9.72 -8.34
CA PRO A 28 -9.75 -9.83 -6.90
C PRO A 28 -8.49 -10.27 -6.15
N GLY A 29 -8.12 -9.57 -5.09
CA GLY A 29 -6.92 -9.84 -4.29
C GLY A 29 -5.60 -9.30 -4.84
N GLU A 30 -5.52 -8.88 -6.11
CA GLU A 30 -4.32 -8.25 -6.66
C GLU A 30 -3.97 -6.94 -5.91
N PRO A 31 -2.68 -6.58 -5.82
CA PRO A 31 -2.28 -5.31 -5.24
C PRO A 31 -2.86 -4.14 -6.08
N PRO A 32 -3.46 -3.12 -5.44
CA PRO A 32 -3.93 -1.96 -6.16
C PRO A 32 -2.73 -1.14 -6.68
N PRO A 33 -2.93 -0.32 -7.74
CA PRO A 33 -1.92 0.64 -8.16
C PRO A 33 -1.49 1.54 -7.01
N CYS A 34 -0.19 1.79 -6.90
CA CYS A 34 0.42 2.61 -5.87
C CYS A 34 1.48 3.53 -6.48
N LEU A 35 2.16 4.33 -5.66
CA LEU A 35 3.16 5.28 -6.15
C LEU A 35 4.28 4.62 -6.97
N PHE A 36 4.68 3.39 -6.62
CA PHE A 36 5.76 2.69 -7.34
C PHE A 36 5.43 2.44 -8.83
N ASP A 37 4.16 2.31 -9.20
CA ASP A 37 3.75 2.14 -10.60
C ASP A 37 4.03 3.38 -11.47
N TYR A 38 4.22 4.55 -10.84
CA TYR A 38 4.43 5.82 -11.51
C TYR A 38 5.90 6.26 -11.48
N LEU A 39 6.77 5.55 -10.76
CA LEU A 39 8.18 5.87 -10.66
C LEU A 39 8.98 5.21 -11.80
N PRO A 40 10.08 5.82 -12.24
CA PRO A 40 10.97 5.18 -13.19
C PRO A 40 11.63 3.94 -12.54
N ARG A 41 12.01 2.95 -13.37
CA ARG A 41 12.59 1.67 -12.88
C ARG A 41 13.87 1.84 -12.06
N ASN A 42 14.59 2.95 -12.25
CA ASN A 42 15.82 3.29 -11.55
C ASN A 42 15.60 4.29 -10.40
N ALA A 43 14.36 4.44 -9.91
CA ALA A 43 14.08 5.23 -8.73
C ALA A 43 14.86 4.69 -7.51
N LEU A 44 15.17 5.59 -6.59
CA LEU A 44 15.83 5.28 -5.32
C LEU A 44 14.83 5.52 -4.19
N LEU A 45 14.66 4.54 -3.31
CA LEU A 45 13.81 4.66 -2.13
C LEU A 45 14.67 4.97 -0.91
N VAL A 46 14.48 6.13 -0.29
CA VAL A 46 15.11 6.48 0.98
C VAL A 46 14.09 6.26 2.09
N ILE A 47 14.44 5.44 3.07
CA ILE A 47 13.57 5.09 4.21
C ILE A 47 14.19 5.69 5.46
N ASP A 48 13.65 6.83 5.86
CA ASP A 48 14.02 7.50 7.10
C ASP A 48 13.45 6.76 8.32
N GLU A 49 14.16 6.87 9.44
CA GLU A 49 13.91 6.11 10.67
C GLU A 49 13.53 4.65 10.39
N SER A 50 14.35 3.97 9.58
CA SER A 50 14.01 2.67 8.98
C SER A 50 13.59 1.62 10.01
N HIS A 51 14.17 1.70 11.21
CA HIS A 51 13.91 0.77 12.31
C HIS A 51 12.47 0.86 12.86
N GLN A 52 11.77 1.97 12.61
CA GLN A 52 10.34 2.15 12.88
C GLN A 52 9.50 2.04 11.61
N THR A 53 9.96 2.64 10.52
CA THR A 53 9.21 2.71 9.25
C THR A 53 8.97 1.32 8.64
N ILE A 54 9.96 0.42 8.70
CA ILE A 54 9.82 -0.94 8.17
C ILE A 54 8.74 -1.74 8.92
N PRO A 55 8.75 -1.83 10.26
CA PRO A 55 7.64 -2.41 11.02
C PRO A 55 6.28 -1.79 10.70
N GLN A 56 6.23 -0.46 10.55
CA GLN A 56 4.98 0.25 10.22
C GLN A 56 4.43 -0.19 8.87
N LEU A 57 5.25 -0.27 7.82
CA LEU A 57 4.85 -0.75 6.50
C LEU A 57 4.24 -2.16 6.59
N GLY A 58 4.83 -3.05 7.38
CA GLY A 58 4.32 -4.41 7.60
C GLY A 58 2.97 -4.47 8.33
N ALA A 59 2.64 -3.45 9.12
CA ALA A 59 1.38 -3.38 9.87
C ALA A 59 0.22 -2.79 9.06
N MET A 60 0.51 -1.98 8.02
CA MET A 60 -0.50 -1.16 7.34
C MET A 60 -1.66 -1.97 6.76
N TYR A 61 -1.37 -3.06 6.06
CA TYR A 61 -2.40 -3.91 5.45
C TYR A 61 -3.38 -4.46 6.51
N ARG A 62 -2.85 -4.98 7.63
CA ARG A 62 -3.69 -5.60 8.67
C ARG A 62 -4.58 -4.58 9.37
N GLY A 63 -4.05 -3.38 9.63
CA GLY A 63 -4.81 -2.29 10.22
C GLY A 63 -5.96 -1.82 9.32
N ASP A 64 -5.69 -1.59 8.03
CA ASP A 64 -6.71 -1.20 7.07
C ASP A 64 -7.76 -2.31 6.84
N ARG A 65 -7.31 -3.56 6.75
CA ARG A 65 -8.16 -4.73 6.55
C ARG A 65 -9.19 -4.87 7.67
N SER A 66 -8.74 -4.83 8.93
CA SER A 66 -9.61 -4.95 10.12
C SER A 66 -10.76 -3.94 10.09
N ARG A 67 -10.45 -2.67 9.77
CA ARG A 67 -11.47 -1.60 9.67
C ARG A 67 -12.44 -1.83 8.52
N LYS A 68 -11.96 -2.27 7.34
CA LYS A 68 -12.82 -2.46 6.17
C LYS A 68 -13.66 -3.73 6.23
N GLU A 69 -13.19 -4.78 6.88
CA GLU A 69 -13.96 -6.01 7.08
C GLU A 69 -15.26 -5.73 7.82
N VAL A 70 -15.23 -4.90 8.87
CA VAL A 70 -16.44 -4.45 9.58
C VAL A 70 -17.42 -3.76 8.62
N LEU A 71 -16.96 -2.87 7.76
CA LEU A 71 -17.85 -2.17 6.79
C LEU A 71 -18.49 -3.14 5.79
N VAL A 72 -17.77 -4.18 5.38
CA VAL A 72 -18.29 -5.21 4.46
C VAL A 72 -19.26 -6.14 5.18
N GLU A 73 -18.92 -6.58 6.38
CA GLU A 73 -19.75 -7.49 7.19
C GLU A 73 -21.13 -6.89 7.50
N TYR A 74 -21.18 -5.61 7.85
CA TYR A 74 -22.44 -4.89 8.11
C TYR A 74 -23.10 -4.32 6.84
N GLY A 75 -22.60 -4.64 5.64
CA GLY A 75 -23.23 -4.29 4.37
C GLY A 75 -23.11 -2.82 3.95
N PHE A 76 -22.24 -2.03 4.59
CA PHE A 76 -21.97 -0.64 4.20
C PHE A 76 -21.15 -0.54 2.91
N ARG A 77 -20.30 -1.54 2.63
CA ARG A 77 -19.49 -1.59 1.40
C ARG A 77 -19.50 -3.00 0.79
N LEU A 78 -19.31 -3.05 -0.53
CA LEU A 78 -19.16 -4.33 -1.24
C LEU A 78 -17.82 -5.01 -0.88
N PRO A 79 -17.71 -6.35 -1.01
CA PRO A 79 -16.46 -7.06 -0.77
C PRO A 79 -15.27 -6.54 -1.59
N SER A 80 -15.52 -5.99 -2.78
CA SER A 80 -14.48 -5.38 -3.63
C SER A 80 -13.78 -4.18 -3.00
N ALA A 81 -14.39 -3.53 -2.00
CA ALA A 81 -13.76 -2.41 -1.30
C ALA A 81 -12.51 -2.84 -0.52
N LEU A 82 -12.38 -4.13 -0.18
CA LEU A 82 -11.20 -4.70 0.47
C LEU A 82 -9.97 -4.76 -0.45
N ASP A 83 -10.17 -4.67 -1.77
CA ASP A 83 -9.08 -4.69 -2.76
C ASP A 83 -8.48 -3.30 -2.97
N ASN A 84 -9.14 -2.23 -2.52
CA ASN A 84 -8.52 -0.91 -2.39
C ASN A 84 -7.82 -0.84 -1.03
N ARG A 85 -6.53 -1.16 -0.96
CA ARG A 85 -5.82 -1.39 0.31
C ARG A 85 -4.34 -1.01 0.23
N PRO A 86 -3.65 -0.83 1.36
CA PRO A 86 -2.20 -0.85 1.38
C PRO A 86 -1.65 -2.18 0.84
N LEU A 87 -0.41 -2.14 0.35
CA LEU A 87 0.34 -3.34 0.00
C LEU A 87 0.56 -4.18 1.25
N LYS A 88 0.55 -5.50 1.08
CA LYS A 88 1.15 -6.42 2.06
C LYS A 88 2.66 -6.24 2.05
N PHE A 89 3.33 -6.61 3.13
CA PHE A 89 4.77 -6.43 3.23
C PHE A 89 5.52 -7.14 2.09
N GLU A 90 5.09 -8.36 1.76
CA GLU A 90 5.70 -9.17 0.70
C GLU A 90 5.43 -8.61 -0.70
N GLU A 91 4.31 -7.91 -0.89
CA GLU A 91 4.01 -7.18 -2.14
C GLU A 91 4.90 -5.94 -2.26
N TRP A 92 5.10 -5.22 -1.14
CA TRP A 92 6.00 -4.08 -1.07
C TRP A 92 7.45 -4.49 -1.32
N GLU A 93 7.94 -5.57 -0.70
CA GLU A 93 9.32 -6.06 -0.90
C GLU A 93 9.62 -6.40 -2.37
N ARG A 94 8.63 -6.90 -3.12
CA ARG A 94 8.77 -7.21 -4.54
C ARG A 94 8.78 -5.97 -5.45
N LEU A 95 8.17 -4.88 -5.01
CA LEU A 95 8.02 -3.65 -5.79
C LEU A 95 9.04 -2.57 -5.40
N ALA A 96 9.53 -2.61 -4.16
CA ALA A 96 10.49 -1.64 -3.66
C ALA A 96 11.77 -1.66 -4.54
N PRO A 97 12.22 -0.50 -5.02
CA PRO A 97 13.43 -0.42 -5.83
C PRO A 97 14.68 -0.52 -4.93
N GLN A 98 15.84 -0.12 -5.43
CA GLN A 98 17.02 0.04 -4.58
C GLN A 98 16.71 0.96 -3.39
N MET A 99 17.08 0.53 -2.19
CA MET A 99 16.76 1.21 -0.93
C MET A 99 18.01 1.78 -0.24
N ILE A 100 17.85 2.91 0.42
CA ILE A 100 18.76 3.42 1.46
C ILE A 100 17.98 3.46 2.77
N PHE A 101 18.42 2.67 3.74
CA PHE A 101 17.90 2.73 5.11
C PHE A 101 18.67 3.79 5.88
N VAL A 102 17.95 4.75 6.46
CA VAL A 102 18.52 5.80 7.31
C VAL A 102 18.00 5.58 8.72
N SER A 103 18.90 5.26 9.65
CA SER A 103 18.56 5.01 11.06
C SER A 103 19.82 5.01 11.92
N ALA A 104 19.75 5.60 13.11
CA ALA A 104 20.79 5.47 14.13
C ALA A 104 20.81 4.08 14.80
N THR A 105 19.67 3.38 14.75
CA THR A 105 19.49 2.05 15.36
C THR A 105 18.86 1.09 14.36
N PRO A 106 19.57 0.64 13.31
CA PRO A 106 19.01 -0.23 12.28
C PRO A 106 18.38 -1.49 12.87
N GLY A 107 17.19 -1.84 12.38
CA GLY A 107 16.45 -3.01 12.83
C GLY A 107 16.92 -4.33 12.22
N PRO A 108 16.25 -5.45 12.60
CA PRO A 108 16.59 -6.78 12.07
C PRO A 108 16.39 -6.93 10.56
N TYR A 109 15.45 -6.17 9.97
CA TYR A 109 15.20 -6.24 8.53
C TYR A 109 16.39 -5.63 7.77
N GLU A 110 16.83 -4.46 8.19
CA GLU A 110 17.97 -3.75 7.61
C GLU A 110 19.24 -4.59 7.72
N GLY A 111 19.50 -5.21 8.88
CA GLY A 111 20.65 -6.09 9.08
C GLY A 111 20.70 -7.32 8.17
N ARG A 112 19.55 -7.78 7.65
CA ARG A 112 19.49 -8.91 6.69
C ARG A 112 19.57 -8.47 5.23
N HIS A 113 19.24 -7.22 4.92
CA HIS A 113 19.08 -6.74 3.55
C HIS A 113 20.12 -5.70 3.14
N ALA A 114 20.85 -5.10 4.08
CA ALA A 114 21.90 -4.14 3.79
C ALA A 114 23.11 -4.84 3.13
N GLY A 115 23.46 -4.41 1.92
CA GLY A 115 24.69 -4.85 1.24
C GLY A 115 25.92 -4.00 1.55
N GLN A 116 25.70 -2.70 1.85
CA GLN A 116 26.75 -1.75 2.22
C GLN A 116 26.23 -0.85 3.34
N THR A 117 27.07 -0.60 4.33
CA THR A 117 26.79 0.30 5.46
C THR A 117 27.78 1.47 5.41
N ALA A 118 27.28 2.68 5.63
CA ALA A 118 28.09 3.87 5.82
C ALA A 118 27.76 4.48 7.19
N GLU A 119 28.80 4.81 7.96
CA GLU A 119 28.66 5.40 9.29
C GLU A 119 29.12 6.86 9.23
N LEU A 120 28.39 7.75 9.90
CA LEU A 120 28.83 9.12 10.12
C LEU A 120 29.87 9.10 11.26
N VAL A 121 31.12 9.44 10.92
CA VAL A 121 32.24 9.62 11.85
C VAL A 121 32.27 11.05 12.36
#